data_AF-A0A8C6WGS8-F1
#
_entry.id   AF-A0A8C6WGS8-F1
#
_cell.length_a   1.000
_cell.length_b   1.000
_cell.length_c   1.000
_cell.angle_alpha   90.00
_cell.angle_beta   90.00
_cell.angle_gamma   90.00
#
_symmetry.space_group_name_H-M   'P 1'
#
loop_
_entity.id
_entity.type
_entity.pdbx_description
1 polymer ?
#
loop_
_entity_poly.entity_id
_entity_poly.type
_entity_poly.pdbx_seq_one_letter_code
_entity_poly.pdbx_strand_id
1 'polypeptide(L)' 'MNASVTQTDAFTWFQRYQLEAVIRNGVVPQWFHGIISRKASEELLMCKPPGYFLIRVSETRIGYTLSYR' A
#
# COMPACT_ATOMS: atom_id res chain seq x y z
N MET A 1 27.01 -3.72 0.76
CA MET A 1 26.22 -2.72 0.02
C MET A 1 24.95 -3.40 -0.48
N ASN A 2 23.94 -3.64 0.36
CA ASN A 2 22.74 -4.38 -0.05
C ASN A 2 21.49 -3.55 0.30
N ALA A 3 21.17 -2.59 -0.56
CA ALA A 3 19.97 -1.76 -0.46
C ALA A 3 19.37 -1.63 -1.86
N SER A 4 18.75 -2.70 -2.37
CA SER A 4 18.12 -2.66 -3.71
C SER A 4 17.08 -3.75 -4.00
N VAL A 5 16.81 -4.68 -3.07
CA VAL A 5 15.95 -5.86 -3.37
C VAL A 5 14.45 -5.61 -3.09
N THR A 6 14.06 -4.70 -2.21
CA THR A 6 12.70 -4.78 -1.63
C THR A 6 11.59 -4.02 -2.37
N GLN A 7 11.87 -2.86 -2.96
CA GLN A 7 10.84 -2.03 -3.59
C GLN A 7 10.40 -2.61 -4.95
N THR A 8 11.35 -3.12 -5.73
CA THR A 8 11.12 -3.77 -7.02
C THR A 8 10.22 -4.99 -6.88
N ASP A 9 10.40 -5.76 -5.81
CA ASP A 9 9.66 -7.01 -5.60
C ASP A 9 8.20 -6.78 -5.22
N ALA A 10 7.93 -5.84 -4.31
CA ALA A 10 6.56 -5.50 -3.91
C ALA A 10 5.77 -4.88 -5.06
N PHE A 11 6.40 -4.01 -5.84
CA PHE A 11 5.80 -3.44 -7.05
C PHE A 11 5.50 -4.51 -8.10
N THR A 12 6.49 -5.35 -8.42
CA THR A 12 6.34 -6.42 -9.40
C THR A 12 5.26 -7.41 -8.99
N TRP A 13 5.21 -7.80 -7.72
CA TRP A 13 4.16 -8.66 -7.19
C TRP A 13 2.77 -8.03 -7.33
N PHE A 14 2.62 -6.76 -6.93
CA PHE A 14 1.32 -6.10 -7.00
C PHE A 14 0.83 -5.99 -8.45
N GLN A 15 1.70 -5.49 -9.35
CA GLN A 15 1.36 -5.32 -10.75
C GLN A 15 0.99 -6.65 -11.43
N ARG A 16 1.73 -7.73 -11.12
CA ARG A 16 1.54 -9.02 -11.79
C ARG A 16 0.36 -9.83 -11.25
N TYR A 17 0.08 -9.76 -9.96
CA TYR A 17 -0.86 -10.68 -9.31
C TYR A 17 -2.09 -10.02 -8.70
N GLN A 18 -2.06 -8.71 -8.45
CA GLN A 18 -3.09 -8.06 -7.64
C GLN A 18 -3.77 -6.87 -8.32
N LEU A 19 -3.16 -6.29 -9.36
CA LEU A 19 -3.67 -5.10 -10.04
C LEU A 19 -5.15 -5.25 -10.46
N GLU A 20 -5.47 -6.32 -11.18
CA GLU A 20 -6.83 -6.62 -11.67
C GLU A 20 -7.82 -6.95 -10.54
N ALA A 21 -7.33 -7.48 -9.41
CA ALA A 21 -8.19 -7.81 -8.27
C ALA A 21 -8.61 -6.54 -7.49
N VAL A 22 -7.72 -5.55 -7.43
CA VAL A 22 -7.93 -4.31 -6.68
C VAL A 22 -8.57 -3.22 -7.54
N ILE A 23 -8.05 -3.02 -8.76
CA ILE A 23 -8.51 -1.99 -9.68
C ILE A 23 -9.54 -2.61 -10.62
N ARG A 24 -10.81 -2.29 -10.40
CA ARG A 24 -11.92 -2.79 -11.24
C ARG A 24 -12.44 -1.70 -12.14
N ASN A 25 -12.50 -1.95 -13.44
CA ASN A 25 -12.96 -0.98 -14.45
C ASN A 25 -12.20 0.36 -14.39
N GLY A 26 -10.89 0.31 -14.09
CA GLY A 26 -10.06 1.51 -13.92
C GLY A 26 -10.31 2.29 -12.63
N VAL A 27 -11.19 1.81 -11.74
CA VAL A 27 -11.50 2.47 -10.47
C VAL A 27 -10.61 1.92 -9.36
N VAL A 28 -9.88 2.82 -8.71
CA VAL A 28 -9.12 2.51 -7.49
C VAL A 28 -10.03 2.67 -6.27
N PRO A 29 -10.15 1.66 -5.40
CA PRO A 29 -10.93 1.79 -4.17
C PRO A 29 -10.38 2.91 -3.28
N GLN A 30 -11.25 3.73 -2.68
CA GLN A 30 -10.85 4.87 -1.85
C GLN A 30 -10.01 4.48 -0.62
N TRP A 31 -10.15 3.24 -0.15
CA TRP A 31 -9.37 2.70 0.96
C TRP A 31 -8.00 2.17 0.53
N PHE A 32 -7.70 2.08 -0.77
CA PHE A 32 -6.42 1.59 -1.28
C PHE A 32 -5.51 2.74 -1.68
N HIS A 33 -4.29 2.76 -1.13
CA HIS A 33 -3.36 3.87 -1.32
C HIS A 33 -2.08 3.46 -2.08
N GLY A 34 -2.09 2.31 -2.75
CA GLY A 34 -0.94 1.87 -3.53
C GLY A 34 0.23 1.38 -2.68
N ILE A 35 1.43 1.44 -3.27
CA ILE A 35 2.69 1.08 -2.62
C ILE A 35 3.22 2.34 -1.95
N ILE A 36 3.10 2.42 -0.63
CA ILE A 36 3.57 3.57 0.16
C ILE A 36 4.29 3.10 1.42
N SER A 37 5.19 3.96 1.90
CA SER A 37 5.90 3.74 3.16
C SER A 37 4.96 3.73 4.35
N ARG A 38 5.41 3.13 5.46
CA ARG A 38 4.72 3.23 6.74
C ARG A 38 4.56 4.69 7.18
N LYS A 39 5.60 5.50 7.04
CA LYS A 39 5.59 6.91 7.42
C LYS A 39 4.52 7.69 6.64
N ALA A 40 4.43 7.49 5.33
CA ALA A 40 3.40 8.14 4.50
C ALA A 40 1.99 7.73 4.93
N SER A 41 1.76 6.45 5.30
CA SER A 41 0.46 6.03 5.83
C SER A 41 0.11 6.67 7.18
N GLU A 42 1.10 6.84 8.07
CA GLU A 42 0.91 7.50 9.36
C GLU A 42 0.57 8.98 9.16
N GLU A 43 1.25 9.68 8.24
CA GLU A 43 0.96 11.09 7.90
C GLU A 43 -0.47 11.27 7.36
N LEU A 44 -0.94 10.37 6.49
CA LEU A 44 -2.31 10.40 5.95
C LEU A 44 -3.39 10.21 7.03
N LEU A 45 -3.08 9.42 8.06
CA LEU A 45 -4.00 9.10 9.16
C LEU A 45 -3.89 10.07 10.34
N MET A 46 -2.80 10.82 10.46
CA MET A 46 -2.47 11.67 11.61
C MET A 46 -3.59 12.65 12.01
N CYS A 47 -4.36 13.15 11.05
CA CYS A 47 -5.44 14.12 11.29
C CYS A 47 -6.86 13.53 11.14
N LYS A 48 -7.00 12.21 10.99
CA LYS A 48 -8.31 11.54 10.82
C LYS A 48 -8.92 11.09 12.15
N PRO A 49 -10.23 11.03 12.35
CA PRO A 49 -10.81 10.46 13.56
C PRO A 49 -10.36 9.00 13.83
N PRO A 50 -10.41 8.50 15.07
CA PRO A 50 -10.20 7.07 15.37
C PRO A 50 -11.09 6.16 14.52
N GLY A 51 -10.55 5.03 14.08
CA GLY A 51 -11.26 4.07 13.21
C GLY A 51 -11.10 4.35 11.71
N TYR A 52 -10.47 5.45 11.31
CA TYR A 52 -10.02 5.63 9.92
C TYR A 52 -8.88 4.66 9.61
N PHE A 53 -8.92 4.12 8.39
CA PHE A 53 -7.92 3.18 7.93
C PHE A 53 -7.61 3.38 6.45
N LEU A 54 -6.50 2.78 6.02
CA LEU A 54 -6.15 2.55 4.63
C LEU A 54 -5.45 1.20 4.48
N ILE A 55 -5.53 0.63 3.29
CA ILE A 55 -4.76 -0.53 2.86
C ILE A 55 -3.69 -0.05 1.89
N ARG A 56 -2.46 -0.50 2.15
CA ARG A 56 -1.30 -0.23 1.29
C ARG A 56 -0.54 -1.52 1.00
N VAL A 57 0.30 -1.48 -0.02
CA VAL A 57 1.38 -2.47 -0.19
C VAL A 57 2.63 -1.91 0.50
N SER A 58 3.33 -2.73 1.27
CA SER A 58 4.57 -2.30 1.93
C SER A 58 5.71 -2.22 0.93
N GLU A 59 6.51 -1.16 1.00
CA GLU A 59 7.74 -1.01 0.17
C GLU A 59 8.85 -1.99 0.55
N THR A 60 8.76 -2.57 1.76
CA THR A 60 9.81 -3.43 2.34
C THR A 60 9.41 -4.89 2.41
N ARG A 61 8.14 -5.23 2.15
CA ARG A 61 7.57 -6.58 2.29
C ARG A 61 6.47 -6.81 1.26
N ILE A 62 6.51 -7.96 0.60
CA ILE A 62 5.43 -8.39 -0.29
C ILE A 62 4.15 -8.62 0.52
N GLY A 63 3.04 -8.06 0.04
CA GLY A 63 1.73 -8.21 0.66
C GLY A 63 1.09 -6.88 1.07
N TYR A 64 -0.16 -6.99 1.51
CA TYR A 64 -0.92 -5.85 2.01
C TYR A 64 -0.62 -5.54 3.47
N THR A 65 -0.80 -4.29 3.83
CA THR A 65 -0.77 -3.81 5.21
C THR A 65 -1.98 -2.92 5.45
N LEU A 66 -2.74 -3.25 6.48
CA LEU A 66 -3.76 -2.37 7.05
C LEU A 66 -3.06 -1.35 7.96
N SER A 67 -3.26 -0.07 7.71
CA SER A 67 -2.84 1.01 8.60
C SER A 67 -4.11 1.69 9.12
N TYR A 68 -4.20 1.89 10.43
CA TYR A 68 -5.38 2.43 11.09
C TYR A 68 -4.95 3.46 12.14
N ARG A 69 -5.86 4.35 12.50
CA ARG A 69 -5.72 5.26 13.63
C ARG A 69 -6.56 4.79 14.81
#